data_AF-A0AAE8MC22-F1
#
_entry.id   AF-A0AAE8MC22-F1
#
_cell.length_a   1.000
_cell.length_b   1.000
_cell.length_c   1.000
_cell.angle_alpha   90.00
_cell.angle_beta   90.00
_cell.angle_gamma   90.00
#
_symmetry.space_group_name_H-M   'P 1'
#
loop_
_entity.id
_entity.type
_entity.pdbx_description
1 polymer ?
#
loop_
_entity_poly.entity_id
_entity_poly.type
_entity_poly.pdbx_seq_one_letter_code
_entity_poly.pdbx_strand_id
1 'polypeptide(L)'
;MATVVIIPGSFASPSMYDSLAESLSRNGIQSEVVDLPSVGRRQDKPPATMADDVNEIVSVVEKLLDQHRQVLILTHSYGGVPGTQSLEKLSCKARQAGGKKGGVDKIIYMSAVVLPVGGAVLALLEAPEFLKIEDDYMTLEPECAPFVYSDFTPEEALKLAKAMPQHSTAAYRDQLTYAGYEDVEVDYIVCEEDKLILPVYQYGMVDFLKGAAKGEVGLHKLQSGHAPNLSQPENVTKIVKEVIGKK
;
A
#
# COMPACT_ATOMS: atom_id res chain seq x y z
N MET A 1 -15.95 10.05 12.42
CA MET A 1 -14.72 9.39 12.90
C MET A 1 -14.01 8.88 11.66
N ALA A 2 -12.73 9.18 11.49
CA ALA A 2 -11.98 8.76 10.30
C ALA A 2 -11.66 7.27 10.37
N THR A 3 -11.77 6.58 9.24
CA THR A 3 -11.33 5.19 9.07
C THR A 3 -10.17 5.16 8.10
N VAL A 4 -9.06 4.55 8.52
CA VAL A 4 -7.88 4.34 7.68
C VAL A 4 -8.00 2.97 7.02
N VAL A 5 -8.17 2.95 5.71
CA VAL A 5 -8.18 1.71 4.94
C VAL A 5 -6.74 1.43 4.50
N ILE A 6 -6.17 0.35 5.03
CA ILE A 6 -4.79 -0.06 4.81
C ILE A 6 -4.78 -1.00 3.60
N ILE A 7 -3.99 -0.66 2.59
CA ILE A 7 -3.76 -1.46 1.39
C ILE A 7 -2.38 -2.13 1.54
N PRO A 8 -2.34 -3.45 1.78
CA PRO A 8 -1.09 -4.16 1.99
C PRO A 8 -0.15 -4.15 0.78
N GLY A 9 1.13 -4.44 1.07
CA GLY A 9 2.12 -4.76 0.05
C GLY A 9 1.94 -6.17 -0.50
N SER A 10 2.75 -6.50 -1.50
CA SER A 10 2.82 -7.87 -2.02
C SER A 10 3.33 -8.82 -0.95
N PHE A 11 2.96 -10.10 -1.10
CA PHE A 11 3.35 -11.16 -0.16
C PHE A 11 2.94 -10.87 1.29
N ALA A 12 1.94 -10.00 1.52
CA ALA A 12 1.53 -9.58 2.85
C ALA A 12 0.04 -9.87 3.10
N SER A 13 -0.24 -10.86 3.94
CA SER A 13 -1.60 -11.11 4.47
C SER A 13 -2.05 -9.96 5.39
N PRO A 14 -3.37 -9.79 5.59
CA PRO A 14 -3.89 -8.78 6.51
C PRO A 14 -3.29 -8.83 7.92
N SER A 15 -3.04 -10.04 8.43
CA SER A 15 -2.47 -10.26 9.77
C SER A 15 -1.09 -9.63 9.98
N MET A 16 -0.33 -9.35 8.90
CA MET A 16 0.94 -8.63 9.00
C MET A 16 0.77 -7.13 9.30
N TYR A 17 -0.46 -6.62 9.32
CA TYR A 17 -0.78 -5.24 9.70
C TYR A 17 -1.49 -5.15 11.04
N ASP A 18 -1.69 -6.27 11.75
CA ASP A 18 -2.39 -6.29 13.04
C ASP A 18 -1.74 -5.34 14.05
N SER A 19 -0.41 -5.30 14.13
CA SER A 19 0.30 -4.39 15.05
C SER A 19 0.03 -2.90 14.74
N LEU A 20 -0.08 -2.54 13.46
CA LEU A 20 -0.45 -1.19 13.06
C LEU A 20 -1.93 -0.90 13.33
N ALA A 21 -2.83 -1.85 13.01
CA ALA A 21 -4.25 -1.72 13.27
C ALA A 21 -4.56 -1.56 14.77
N GLU A 22 -3.88 -2.34 15.63
CA GLU A 22 -3.95 -2.22 17.08
C GLU A 22 -3.45 -0.86 17.56
N SER A 23 -2.32 -0.37 17.02
CA SER A 23 -1.78 0.95 17.35
C SER A 23 -2.75 2.08 16.97
N LEU A 24 -3.35 2.02 15.78
CA LEU A 24 -4.39 2.97 15.33
C LEU A 24 -5.60 2.94 16.27
N SER A 25 -6.10 1.74 16.60
CA SER A 25 -7.22 1.52 17.52
C SER A 25 -6.95 2.10 18.92
N ARG A 26 -5.77 1.87 19.50
CA ARG A 26 -5.35 2.46 20.78
C ARG A 26 -5.34 3.99 20.75
N ASN A 27 -5.19 4.58 19.57
CA ASN A 27 -5.21 6.02 19.33
C ASN A 27 -6.58 6.55 18.88
N GLY A 28 -7.64 5.73 18.95
CA GLY A 28 -9.00 6.12 18.60
C GLY A 28 -9.25 6.26 17.10
N ILE A 29 -8.37 5.71 16.26
CA ILE A 29 -8.52 5.66 14.81
C ILE A 29 -9.02 4.27 14.43
N GLN A 30 -10.14 4.22 13.71
CA GLN A 30 -10.61 2.97 13.13
C GLN A 30 -9.76 2.61 11.92
N SER A 31 -9.48 1.34 11.72
CA SER A 31 -8.78 0.85 10.53
C SER A 31 -9.43 -0.40 9.97
N GLU A 32 -9.26 -0.59 8.67
CA GLU A 32 -9.66 -1.79 7.94
C GLU A 32 -8.47 -2.20 7.07
N VAL A 33 -8.01 -3.46 7.16
CA VAL A 33 -6.92 -3.96 6.32
C VAL A 33 -7.54 -4.76 5.17
N VAL A 34 -7.22 -4.39 3.93
CA VAL A 34 -7.78 -5.07 2.75
C VAL A 34 -7.05 -6.41 2.52
N ASP A 35 -7.80 -7.48 2.33
CA ASP A 35 -7.26 -8.78 1.90
C ASP A 35 -7.17 -8.83 0.37
N LEU A 36 -5.99 -8.49 -0.18
CA LEU A 36 -5.81 -8.36 -1.63
C LEU A 36 -5.89 -9.74 -2.31
N PRO A 37 -6.78 -9.94 -3.30
CA PRO A 37 -6.90 -11.18 -4.07
C PRO A 37 -5.60 -11.68 -4.72
N SER A 38 -4.64 -10.79 -5.01
CA SER A 38 -3.31 -11.13 -5.53
C SER A 38 -2.36 -11.76 -4.50
N VAL A 39 -2.67 -11.70 -3.21
CA VAL A 39 -1.88 -12.31 -2.14
C VAL A 39 -2.40 -13.72 -1.83
N GLY A 40 -1.51 -14.70 -1.95
CA GLY A 40 -1.82 -16.13 -1.82
C GLY A 40 -2.29 -16.78 -3.12
N ARG A 41 -2.19 -18.12 -3.20
CA ARG A 41 -2.75 -18.87 -4.33
C ARG A 41 -4.27 -18.93 -4.22
N ARG A 42 -4.95 -18.69 -5.34
CA ARG A 42 -6.40 -18.82 -5.44
C ARG A 42 -6.73 -20.23 -5.88
N GLN A 43 -7.48 -20.97 -5.06
CA GLN A 43 -7.92 -22.29 -5.42
C GLN A 43 -8.94 -22.23 -6.57
N ASP A 44 -8.74 -23.04 -7.61
CA ASP A 44 -9.65 -23.19 -8.76
C ASP A 44 -9.98 -21.90 -9.52
N LYS A 45 -9.10 -20.89 -9.44
CA LYS A 45 -9.23 -19.60 -10.13
C LYS A 45 -7.90 -19.18 -10.74
N PRO A 46 -7.91 -18.39 -11.84
CA PRO A 46 -6.68 -17.82 -12.36
C PRO A 46 -6.01 -16.88 -11.33
N PRO A 47 -4.67 -16.69 -11.44
CA PRO A 47 -3.95 -15.68 -10.66
C PRO A 47 -4.64 -14.32 -10.77
N ALA A 48 -4.82 -13.65 -9.64
CA ALA A 48 -5.50 -12.36 -9.61
C ALA A 48 -4.68 -11.26 -10.28
N THR A 49 -5.39 -10.32 -10.90
CA THR A 49 -4.85 -9.15 -11.58
C THR A 49 -4.87 -7.92 -10.66
N MET A 50 -4.20 -6.83 -11.04
CA MET A 50 -4.30 -5.56 -10.29
C MET A 50 -5.75 -5.05 -10.29
N ALA A 51 -6.50 -5.31 -11.35
CA ALA A 51 -7.94 -5.03 -11.40
C ALA A 51 -8.78 -5.81 -10.36
N ASP A 52 -8.38 -7.04 -10.01
CA ASP A 52 -9.07 -7.82 -8.96
C ASP A 52 -8.83 -7.15 -7.59
N ASP A 53 -7.60 -6.72 -7.32
CA ASP A 53 -7.24 -5.95 -6.13
C ASP A 53 -8.00 -4.64 -6.04
N VAL A 54 -8.08 -3.88 -7.13
CA VAL A 54 -8.87 -2.64 -7.19
C VAL A 54 -10.33 -2.88 -6.86
N ASN A 55 -10.92 -3.96 -7.38
CA ASN A 55 -12.31 -4.29 -7.10
C ASN A 55 -12.55 -4.61 -5.62
N GLU A 56 -11.60 -5.29 -4.96
CA GLU A 56 -11.70 -5.56 -3.53
C GLU A 56 -11.55 -4.28 -2.70
N ILE A 57 -10.58 -3.43 -3.04
CA ILE A 57 -10.41 -2.11 -2.39
C ILE A 57 -11.69 -1.28 -2.52
N VAL A 58 -12.28 -1.24 -3.71
CA VAL A 58 -13.54 -0.52 -3.97
C VAL A 58 -14.68 -1.10 -3.14
N SER A 59 -14.83 -2.43 -3.10
CA SER A 59 -15.85 -3.13 -2.30
C SER A 59 -15.75 -2.78 -0.81
N VAL A 60 -14.55 -2.75 -0.25
CA VAL A 60 -14.31 -2.40 1.16
C VAL A 60 -14.60 -0.92 1.41
N VAL A 61 -14.02 -0.02 0.60
CA VAL A 61 -14.12 1.42 0.82
C VAL A 61 -15.55 1.94 0.57
N GLU A 62 -16.26 1.45 -0.44
CA GLU A 62 -17.64 1.87 -0.71
C GLU A 62 -18.57 1.57 0.46
N LYS A 63 -18.44 0.41 1.13
CA LYS A 63 -19.23 0.08 2.33
C LYS A 63 -19.02 1.10 3.44
N LEU A 64 -17.79 1.58 3.65
CA LEU A 64 -17.48 2.58 4.66
C LEU A 64 -18.02 3.97 4.28
N LEU A 65 -17.88 4.35 3.01
CA LEU A 65 -18.38 5.63 2.49
C LEU A 65 -19.91 5.71 2.51
N ASP A 66 -20.60 4.60 2.23
CA ASP A 66 -22.07 4.53 2.26
C ASP A 66 -22.61 4.58 3.69
N GLN A 67 -21.77 4.29 4.69
CA GLN A 67 -22.03 4.57 6.11
C GLN A 67 -21.65 6.01 6.52
N HIS A 68 -21.36 6.88 5.55
CA HIS A 68 -20.96 8.28 5.74
C HIS A 68 -19.71 8.46 6.60
N ARG A 69 -18.81 7.45 6.60
CA ARG A 69 -17.50 7.58 7.27
C ARG A 69 -16.57 8.43 6.42
N GLN A 70 -15.70 9.17 7.09
CA GLN A 70 -14.54 9.78 6.44
C GLN A 70 -13.50 8.67 6.25
N VAL A 71 -13.04 8.47 5.02
CA VAL A 71 -12.08 7.41 4.68
C VAL A 71 -10.80 8.02 4.15
N LEU A 72 -9.67 7.54 4.69
CA LEU A 72 -8.34 7.83 4.21
C LEU A 72 -7.68 6.50 3.80
N ILE A 73 -6.94 6.50 2.69
CA ILE A 73 -6.22 5.31 2.23
C ILE A 73 -4.76 5.40 2.69
N LEU A 74 -4.25 4.34 3.33
CA LEU A 74 -2.83 4.14 3.60
C LEU A 74 -2.34 2.96 2.77
N THR A 75 -1.43 3.20 1.84
CA THR A 75 -0.85 2.17 0.97
C THR A 75 0.56 1.79 1.43
N HIS A 76 0.94 0.53 1.26
CA HIS A 76 2.29 0.05 1.53
C HIS A 76 2.84 -0.72 0.33
N SER A 77 4.09 -0.45 -0.06
CA SER A 77 4.81 -1.21 -1.10
C SER A 77 3.96 -1.31 -2.38
N TYR A 78 3.78 -2.51 -2.94
CA TYR A 78 2.89 -2.78 -4.08
C TYR A 78 1.50 -2.14 -3.96
N GLY A 79 0.90 -2.11 -2.75
CA GLY A 79 -0.43 -1.57 -2.49
C GLY A 79 -0.62 -0.11 -2.93
N GLY A 80 0.48 0.62 -3.16
CA GLY A 80 0.46 1.93 -3.80
C GLY A 80 -0.26 1.92 -5.14
N VAL A 81 -0.02 0.91 -5.99
CA VAL A 81 -0.55 0.85 -7.35
C VAL A 81 -2.07 0.61 -7.41
N PRO A 82 -2.61 -0.50 -6.86
CA PRO A 82 -4.06 -0.68 -6.84
C PRO A 82 -4.76 0.37 -5.96
N GLY A 83 -4.09 0.87 -4.91
CA GLY A 83 -4.57 1.99 -4.11
C GLY A 83 -4.77 3.26 -4.95
N THR A 84 -3.78 3.67 -5.75
CA THR A 84 -3.90 4.79 -6.69
C THR A 84 -5.00 4.55 -7.73
N GLN A 85 -5.01 3.38 -8.38
CA GLN A 85 -6.00 3.06 -9.41
C GLN A 85 -7.44 3.11 -8.86
N SER A 86 -7.67 2.66 -7.62
CA SER A 86 -9.00 2.62 -7.00
C SER A 86 -9.66 3.99 -6.86
N LEU A 87 -8.87 5.08 -6.83
CA LEU A 87 -9.38 6.45 -6.72
C LEU A 87 -10.18 6.90 -7.95
N GLU A 88 -10.05 6.23 -9.09
CA GLU A 88 -10.93 6.39 -10.26
C GLU A 88 -12.41 6.23 -9.89
N LYS A 89 -12.70 5.37 -8.90
CA LYS A 89 -14.06 5.08 -8.43
C LYS A 89 -14.34 5.67 -7.05
N LEU A 90 -13.30 5.86 -6.23
CA LEU A 90 -13.44 6.16 -4.80
C LEU A 90 -13.21 7.63 -4.45
N SER A 91 -12.52 8.42 -5.29
CA SER A 91 -12.23 9.81 -4.96
C SER A 91 -13.52 10.62 -4.79
N CYS A 92 -13.46 11.70 -4.00
CA CYS A 92 -14.58 12.64 -3.88
C CYS A 92 -15.05 13.14 -5.26
N LYS A 93 -14.11 13.40 -6.18
CA LYS A 93 -14.38 13.79 -7.58
C LYS A 93 -15.16 12.70 -8.31
N ALA A 94 -14.70 11.45 -8.26
CA ALA A 94 -15.34 10.33 -8.93
C ALA A 94 -16.76 10.07 -8.41
N ARG A 95 -16.93 10.06 -7.09
CA ARG A 95 -18.23 9.83 -6.47
C ARG A 95 -19.22 10.95 -6.73
N GLN A 96 -18.76 12.21 -6.68
CA GLN A 96 -19.60 13.36 -7.01
C GLN A 96 -20.08 13.31 -8.46
N ALA A 97 -19.22 12.93 -9.41
CA ALA A 97 -19.60 12.75 -10.81
C ALA A 97 -20.68 11.65 -10.99
N GLY A 98 -20.67 10.64 -10.13
CA GLY A 98 -21.70 9.59 -10.05
C GLY A 98 -22.93 9.94 -9.20
N GLY A 99 -23.06 11.18 -8.71
CA GLY A 99 -24.18 11.61 -7.86
C GLY A 99 -24.16 11.03 -6.44
N LYS A 100 -23.05 10.40 -6.02
CA LYS A 100 -22.86 9.88 -4.67
C LYS A 100 -22.24 10.95 -3.76
N LYS A 101 -22.50 10.87 -2.45
CA LYS A 101 -21.87 11.71 -1.43
C LYS A 101 -20.59 11.06 -0.89
N GLY A 102 -19.72 11.89 -0.32
CA GLY A 102 -18.44 11.49 0.26
C GLY A 102 -17.43 11.04 -0.79
N GLY A 103 -16.36 10.40 -0.32
CA GLY A 103 -15.27 9.89 -1.13
C GLY A 103 -13.97 9.94 -0.35
N VAL A 104 -12.93 9.39 -0.98
CA VAL A 104 -11.57 9.49 -0.49
C VAL A 104 -10.98 10.81 -0.98
N ASP A 105 -10.42 11.58 -0.07
CA ASP A 105 -9.79 12.88 -0.34
C ASP A 105 -8.30 12.90 -0.01
N LYS A 106 -7.79 11.87 0.67
CA LYS A 106 -6.39 11.72 1.08
C LYS A 106 -5.87 10.31 0.85
N ILE A 107 -4.64 10.21 0.36
CA ILE A 107 -3.87 8.96 0.27
C ILE A 107 -2.49 9.15 0.90
N ILE A 108 -2.07 8.17 1.70
CA ILE A 108 -0.72 8.10 2.27
C ILE A 108 0.01 6.94 1.59
N TYR A 109 1.18 7.21 1.05
CA TYR A 109 2.10 6.22 0.50
C TYR A 109 3.19 5.91 1.53
N MET A 110 3.25 4.71 2.09
CA MET A 110 4.28 4.30 3.05
C MET A 110 5.23 3.33 2.38
N SER A 111 6.47 3.75 2.09
CA SER A 111 7.40 3.01 1.22
C SER A 111 6.68 2.30 0.07
N ALA A 112 5.81 3.04 -0.63
CA ALA A 112 4.87 2.47 -1.58
C ALA A 112 5.25 2.81 -3.02
N VAL A 113 4.98 1.88 -3.92
CA VAL A 113 5.26 2.05 -5.35
C VAL A 113 4.27 3.04 -5.94
N VAL A 114 4.79 4.09 -6.56
CA VAL A 114 4.01 5.08 -7.32
C VAL A 114 4.45 5.00 -8.77
N LEU A 115 3.48 4.87 -9.68
CA LEU A 115 3.72 4.74 -11.11
C LEU A 115 3.11 5.92 -11.87
N PRO A 116 3.73 6.37 -12.98
CA PRO A 116 3.01 7.13 -13.99
C PRO A 116 1.97 6.25 -14.70
N VAL A 117 0.96 6.87 -15.30
CA VAL A 117 0.01 6.18 -16.18
C VAL A 117 0.76 5.48 -17.31
N GLY A 118 0.38 4.23 -17.60
CA GLY A 118 1.05 3.32 -18.52
C GLY A 118 2.20 2.51 -17.88
N GLY A 119 2.63 2.85 -16.67
CA GLY A 119 3.63 2.10 -15.92
C GLY A 119 3.08 0.81 -15.32
N ALA A 120 3.92 -0.20 -15.14
CA ALA A 120 3.60 -1.47 -14.49
C ALA A 120 4.72 -1.85 -13.50
N VAL A 121 4.37 -2.51 -12.39
CA VAL A 121 5.34 -2.89 -11.33
C VAL A 121 6.40 -3.85 -11.89
N LEU A 122 6.01 -4.75 -12.78
CA LEU A 122 6.92 -5.71 -13.40
C LEU A 122 8.09 -5.02 -14.13
N ALA A 123 7.86 -3.83 -14.71
CA ALA A 123 8.89 -3.09 -15.43
C ALA A 123 9.95 -2.47 -14.50
N LEU A 124 9.65 -2.34 -13.21
CA LEU A 124 10.59 -1.84 -12.19
C LEU A 124 11.32 -2.98 -11.46
N LEU A 125 10.90 -4.23 -11.68
CA LEU A 125 11.41 -5.37 -10.93
C LEU A 125 12.73 -5.85 -11.53
N GLU A 126 13.84 -5.51 -10.87
CA GLU A 126 15.09 -6.24 -11.03
C GLU A 126 14.99 -7.53 -10.21
N ALA A 127 14.77 -8.67 -10.88
CA ALA A 127 14.50 -9.93 -10.20
C ALA A 127 15.68 -10.33 -9.29
N PRO A 128 15.51 -10.27 -7.95
CA PRO A 128 16.55 -10.67 -7.02
C PRO A 128 16.71 -12.19 -7.02
N GLU A 129 17.86 -12.70 -6.59
CA GLU A 129 18.13 -14.15 -6.55
C GLU A 129 17.14 -14.92 -5.66
N PHE A 130 16.54 -14.26 -4.67
CA PHE A 130 15.55 -14.83 -3.76
C PHE A 130 14.11 -14.81 -4.32
N LEU A 131 13.88 -14.34 -5.54
CA LEU A 131 12.56 -14.35 -6.18
C LEU A 131 12.44 -15.56 -7.12
N LYS A 132 11.45 -16.42 -6.86
CA LYS A 132 11.04 -17.50 -7.77
C LYS A 132 9.70 -17.20 -8.40
N ILE A 133 9.56 -17.52 -9.69
CA ILE A 133 8.31 -17.35 -10.43
C ILE A 133 7.90 -18.71 -11.03
N GLU A 134 6.74 -19.21 -10.62
CA GLU A 134 6.18 -20.50 -11.06
C GLU A 134 4.65 -20.37 -11.18
N ASP A 135 4.07 -20.85 -12.28
CA ASP A 135 2.62 -20.80 -12.55
C ASP A 135 1.98 -19.40 -12.42
N ASP A 136 2.67 -18.34 -12.85
CA ASP A 136 2.24 -16.94 -12.65
C ASP A 136 2.07 -16.54 -11.17
N TYR A 137 2.80 -17.21 -10.28
CA TYR A 137 2.96 -16.82 -8.89
C TYR A 137 4.43 -16.58 -8.55
N MET A 138 4.66 -15.56 -7.75
CA MET A 138 5.93 -15.23 -7.16
C MET A 138 6.03 -15.81 -5.75
N THR A 139 7.23 -16.27 -5.40
CA THR A 139 7.61 -16.64 -4.03
C THR A 139 8.89 -15.90 -3.69
N LEU A 140 8.93 -15.27 -2.53
CA LEU A 140 10.19 -14.76 -1.96
C LEU A 140 10.75 -15.84 -1.03
N GLU A 141 11.94 -16.33 -1.36
CA GLU A 141 12.65 -17.28 -0.52
C GLU A 141 13.15 -16.61 0.77
N PRO A 142 13.38 -17.37 1.86
CA PRO A 142 13.72 -16.80 3.16
C PRO A 142 14.99 -15.91 3.17
N GLU A 143 15.85 -16.02 2.17
CA GLU A 143 16.99 -15.14 1.89
C GLU A 143 16.59 -13.67 1.67
N CYS A 144 15.31 -13.37 1.46
CA CYS A 144 14.79 -12.00 1.42
C CYS A 144 14.74 -11.31 2.80
N ALA A 145 14.80 -12.08 3.90
CA ALA A 145 14.68 -11.59 5.27
C ALA A 145 15.51 -10.31 5.61
N PRO A 146 16.82 -10.23 5.29
CA PRO A 146 17.63 -9.05 5.60
C PRO A 146 17.24 -7.79 4.81
N PHE A 147 16.41 -7.91 3.77
CA PHE A 147 15.92 -6.80 2.96
C PHE A 147 14.52 -6.35 3.40
N VAL A 148 13.60 -7.30 3.55
CA VAL A 148 12.19 -7.02 3.88
C VAL A 148 11.99 -6.70 5.37
N TYR A 149 12.68 -7.42 6.26
CA TYR A 149 12.54 -7.32 7.71
C TYR A 149 13.84 -6.89 8.38
N SER A 150 14.53 -5.92 7.77
CA SER A 150 15.86 -5.45 8.18
C SER A 150 15.94 -4.87 9.60
N ASP A 151 14.80 -4.47 10.16
CA ASP A 151 14.69 -3.87 11.50
C ASP A 151 14.65 -4.91 12.62
N PHE A 152 14.49 -6.18 12.26
CA PHE A 152 14.36 -7.28 13.21
C PHE A 152 15.68 -8.03 13.41
N THR A 153 15.77 -8.80 14.48
CA THR A 153 16.89 -9.74 14.63
C THR A 153 16.87 -10.76 13.49
N PRO A 154 18.02 -11.36 13.10
CA PRO A 154 18.05 -12.35 12.02
C PRO A 154 17.07 -13.51 12.21
N GLU A 155 16.85 -13.95 13.44
CA GLU A 155 15.91 -15.03 13.77
C GLU A 155 14.44 -14.61 13.52
N GLU A 156 14.05 -13.44 14.01
CA GLU A 156 12.70 -12.90 13.81
C GLU A 156 12.44 -12.57 12.34
N ALA A 157 13.41 -11.94 11.66
CA ALA A 157 13.34 -11.64 10.24
C ALA A 157 13.14 -12.91 9.40
N LEU A 158 13.89 -13.98 9.72
CA LEU A 158 13.74 -15.27 9.04
C LEU A 158 12.37 -15.90 9.30
N LYS A 159 11.84 -15.79 10.52
CA LYS A 159 10.51 -16.29 10.87
C LYS A 159 9.43 -15.55 10.08
N LEU A 160 9.53 -14.23 9.98
CA LEU A 160 8.60 -13.40 9.21
C LEU A 160 8.67 -13.72 7.72
N ALA A 161 9.88 -13.82 7.15
CA ALA A 161 10.08 -14.17 5.74
C ALA A 161 9.47 -15.53 5.37
N LYS A 162 9.58 -16.54 6.25
CA LYS A 162 8.95 -17.86 6.04
C LYS A 162 7.42 -17.84 6.09
N ALA A 163 6.83 -16.82 6.69
CA ALA A 163 5.38 -16.69 6.80
C ALA A 163 4.76 -15.91 5.63
N MET A 164 5.59 -15.37 4.71
CA MET A 164 5.11 -14.61 3.56
C MET A 164 4.34 -15.52 2.59
N PRO A 165 3.07 -15.23 2.28
CA PRO A 165 2.35 -15.91 1.22
C PRO A 165 2.96 -15.60 -0.15
N GLN A 166 2.64 -16.44 -1.15
CA GLN A 166 2.94 -16.13 -2.55
C GLN A 166 2.18 -14.89 -3.03
N HIS A 167 2.59 -14.32 -4.17
CA HIS A 167 1.89 -13.20 -4.78
C HIS A 167 1.69 -13.44 -6.29
N SER A 168 0.55 -13.05 -6.84
CA SER A 168 0.25 -13.21 -8.26
C SER A 168 1.19 -12.35 -9.12
N THR A 169 1.90 -12.96 -10.06
CA THR A 169 2.69 -12.23 -11.07
C THR A 169 1.79 -11.46 -12.04
N ALA A 170 0.55 -11.93 -12.26
CA ALA A 170 -0.40 -11.24 -13.14
C ALA A 170 -0.71 -9.81 -12.64
N ALA A 171 -0.77 -9.62 -11.32
CA ALA A 171 -1.01 -8.32 -10.69
C ALA A 171 0.13 -7.31 -10.92
N TYR A 172 1.33 -7.77 -11.28
CA TYR A 172 2.48 -6.92 -11.60
C TYR A 172 2.50 -6.47 -13.08
N ARG A 173 1.78 -7.18 -13.96
CA ARG A 173 1.78 -6.94 -15.42
C ARG A 173 0.84 -5.82 -15.82
N ASP A 174 -0.25 -5.64 -15.08
CA ASP A 174 -1.23 -4.61 -15.37
C ASP A 174 -0.62 -3.21 -15.27
N GLN A 175 -1.01 -2.36 -16.19
CA GLN A 175 -0.59 -0.97 -16.21
C GLN A 175 -1.52 -0.13 -15.33
N LEU A 176 -0.94 0.84 -14.63
CA LEU A 176 -1.73 1.92 -14.04
C LEU A 176 -2.39 2.71 -15.17
N THR A 177 -3.71 2.84 -15.15
CA THR A 177 -4.48 3.57 -16.17
C THR A 177 -5.08 4.87 -15.66
N TYR A 178 -5.16 5.04 -14.34
CA TYR A 178 -5.70 6.24 -13.71
C TYR A 178 -4.74 6.83 -12.66
N ALA A 179 -4.42 8.11 -12.83
CA ALA A 179 -3.56 8.89 -11.93
C ALA A 179 -4.32 9.39 -10.70
N GLY A 180 -4.74 8.48 -9.81
CA GLY A 180 -5.55 8.83 -8.63
C GLY A 180 -4.97 9.92 -7.73
N TYR A 181 -3.63 10.04 -7.68
CA TYR A 181 -2.92 11.09 -6.95
C TYR A 181 -3.20 12.52 -7.46
N GLU A 182 -3.81 12.68 -8.64
CA GLU A 182 -4.25 13.98 -9.18
C GLU A 182 -5.59 14.47 -8.59
N ASP A 183 -6.31 13.61 -7.88
CA ASP A 183 -7.65 13.93 -7.36
C ASP A 183 -7.69 14.20 -5.85
N VAL A 184 -6.68 13.72 -5.12
CA VAL A 184 -6.61 13.65 -3.67
C VAL A 184 -5.36 14.32 -3.15
N GLU A 185 -5.39 14.76 -1.89
CA GLU A 185 -4.18 15.17 -1.18
C GLU A 185 -3.28 13.94 -0.95
N VAL A 186 -1.98 14.16 -1.09
CA VAL A 186 -0.97 13.10 -1.05
C VAL A 186 0.02 13.36 0.08
N ASP A 187 0.19 12.37 0.94
CA ASP A 187 1.33 12.29 1.85
C ASP A 187 2.18 11.05 1.51
N TYR A 188 3.48 11.13 1.74
CA TYR A 188 4.42 10.04 1.53
C TYR A 188 5.31 9.87 2.78
N ILE A 189 5.39 8.64 3.29
CA ILE A 189 6.27 8.23 4.38
C ILE A 189 7.46 7.51 3.74
N VAL A 190 8.61 8.18 3.75
CA VAL A 190 9.89 7.59 3.33
C VAL A 190 10.48 6.79 4.48
N CYS A 191 10.75 5.51 4.22
CA CYS A 191 11.50 4.63 5.10
C CYS A 191 12.99 4.76 4.78
N GLU A 192 13.72 5.50 5.61
CA GLU A 192 15.10 5.96 5.33
C GLU A 192 16.15 4.85 5.38
N GLU A 193 15.82 3.70 5.97
CA GLU A 193 16.71 2.54 6.08
C GLU A 193 16.19 1.35 5.26
N ASP A 194 15.22 1.58 4.37
CA ASP A 194 14.64 0.56 3.51
C ASP A 194 15.69 -0.08 2.61
N LYS A 195 15.78 -1.41 2.68
CA LYS A 195 16.73 -2.21 1.90
C LYS A 195 16.08 -2.92 0.70
N LEU A 196 14.76 -2.80 0.55
CA LEU A 196 14.00 -3.38 -0.55
C LEU A 196 13.64 -2.31 -1.58
N ILE A 197 12.96 -1.24 -1.15
CA ILE A 197 12.71 -0.06 -1.98
C ILE A 197 13.64 1.04 -1.45
N LEU A 198 14.86 1.07 -1.98
CA LEU A 198 15.90 1.96 -1.48
C LEU A 198 15.42 3.43 -1.39
N PRO A 199 15.85 4.20 -0.38
CA PRO A 199 15.41 5.58 -0.18
C PRO A 199 15.55 6.45 -1.44
N VAL A 200 16.60 6.26 -2.24
CA VAL A 200 16.78 6.98 -3.52
C VAL A 200 15.59 6.82 -4.47
N TYR A 201 15.00 5.62 -4.54
CA TYR A 201 13.83 5.37 -5.38
C TYR A 201 12.57 5.97 -4.75
N GLN A 202 12.41 5.88 -3.43
CA GLN A 202 11.30 6.52 -2.72
C GLN A 202 11.32 8.05 -2.91
N TYR A 203 12.49 8.69 -2.79
CA TYR A 203 12.65 10.12 -3.07
C TYR A 203 12.36 10.46 -4.54
N GLY A 204 12.75 9.60 -5.49
CA GLY A 204 12.36 9.75 -6.89
C GLY A 204 10.84 9.72 -7.10
N MET A 205 10.13 8.81 -6.40
CA MET A 205 8.66 8.75 -6.43
C MET A 205 8.02 9.98 -5.78
N VAL A 206 8.59 10.50 -4.69
CA VAL A 206 8.16 11.76 -4.07
C VAL A 206 8.34 12.95 -5.03
N ASP A 207 9.48 13.04 -5.71
CA ASP A 207 9.74 14.12 -6.66
C ASP A 207 8.83 14.04 -7.89
N PHE A 208 8.53 12.83 -8.36
CA PHE A 208 7.47 12.61 -9.36
C PHE A 208 6.12 13.12 -8.86
N LEU A 209 5.71 12.74 -7.65
CA LEU A 209 4.45 13.19 -7.05
C LEU A 209 4.38 14.71 -6.89
N LYS A 210 5.47 15.40 -6.56
CA LYS A 210 5.46 16.88 -6.48
C LYS A 210 5.11 17.56 -7.80
N GLY A 211 5.39 16.91 -8.93
CA GLY A 211 5.03 17.41 -10.26
C GLY A 211 3.66 16.96 -10.77
N ALA A 212 3.08 15.91 -10.17
CA ALA A 212 1.89 15.25 -10.67
C ALA A 212 0.68 15.33 -9.73
N ALA A 213 0.88 15.33 -8.41
CA ALA A 213 -0.19 15.25 -7.43
C ALA A 213 -0.98 16.56 -7.30
N LYS A 214 -2.18 16.45 -6.72
CA LYS A 214 -2.99 17.60 -6.37
C LYS A 214 -2.41 18.34 -5.16
N GLY A 215 -1.85 19.51 -5.42
CA GLY A 215 -1.34 20.38 -4.37
C GLY A 215 0.02 19.94 -3.83
N GLU A 216 0.33 20.33 -2.60
CA GLU A 216 1.61 20.00 -1.97
C GLU A 216 1.64 18.54 -1.49
N VAL A 217 2.74 17.84 -1.79
CA VAL A 217 2.98 16.49 -1.28
C VAL A 217 3.54 16.57 0.13
N GLY A 218 2.80 16.07 1.11
CA GLY A 218 3.27 15.98 2.49
C GLY A 218 4.36 14.92 2.63
N LEU A 219 5.58 15.32 2.97
CA LEU A 219 6.71 14.41 3.13
C LEU A 219 6.98 14.10 4.61
N HIS A 220 6.98 12.82 4.95
CA HIS A 220 7.31 12.30 6.27
C HIS A 220 8.50 11.35 6.17
N LYS A 221 9.39 11.38 7.16
CA LYS A 221 10.57 10.52 7.20
C LYS A 221 10.53 9.63 8.42
N LEU A 222 10.80 8.35 8.22
CA LEU A 222 10.84 7.35 9.26
C LEU A 222 12.17 6.60 9.18
N GLN A 223 12.91 6.53 10.30
CA GLN A 223 14.15 5.76 10.40
C GLN A 223 13.80 4.27 10.55
N SER A 224 13.32 3.66 9.47
CA SER A 224 12.88 2.27 9.43
C SER A 224 13.32 1.61 8.13
N GLY A 225 13.40 0.29 8.17
CA GLY A 225 13.40 -0.58 7.00
C GLY A 225 12.03 -0.65 6.31
N HIS A 226 11.84 -1.70 5.52
CA HIS A 226 10.67 -1.84 4.65
C HIS A 226 9.36 -2.13 5.40
N ALA A 227 9.39 -2.68 6.61
CA ALA A 227 8.19 -3.15 7.32
C ALA A 227 7.84 -2.35 8.59
N PRO A 228 7.68 -1.00 8.52
CA PRO A 228 7.37 -0.18 9.69
C PRO A 228 5.98 -0.46 10.28
N ASN A 229 5.08 -1.10 9.53
CA ASN A 229 3.80 -1.62 10.04
C ASN A 229 3.99 -2.63 11.18
N LEU A 230 5.12 -3.34 11.20
CA LEU A 230 5.49 -4.29 12.25
C LEU A 230 6.53 -3.71 13.20
N SER A 231 7.61 -3.12 12.68
CA SER A 231 8.74 -2.67 13.51
C SER A 231 8.46 -1.37 14.26
N GLN A 232 7.64 -0.48 13.70
CA GLN A 232 7.38 0.86 14.24
C GLN A 232 5.91 1.33 14.11
N PRO A 233 4.92 0.50 14.50
CA PRO A 233 3.50 0.82 14.29
C PRO A 233 3.07 2.12 14.98
N GLU A 234 3.62 2.42 16.16
CA GLU A 234 3.32 3.67 16.88
C GLU A 234 3.80 4.93 16.13
N ASN A 235 4.96 4.86 15.47
CA ASN A 235 5.49 5.97 14.70
C ASN A 235 4.67 6.21 13.43
N VAL A 236 4.26 5.12 12.75
CA VAL A 236 3.33 5.20 11.62
C VAL A 236 1.99 5.81 12.07
N THR A 237 1.43 5.34 13.17
CA THR A 237 0.18 5.89 13.75
C THR A 237 0.31 7.37 14.07
N LYS A 238 1.45 7.82 14.62
CA LYS A 238 1.69 9.24 14.89
C LYS A 238 1.62 10.08 13.61
N ILE A 239 2.28 9.64 12.54
CA ILE A 239 2.24 10.32 11.24
C ILE A 239 0.81 10.34 10.69
N VAL A 240 0.10 9.21 10.73
CA VAL A 240 -1.31 9.13 10.28
C VAL A 240 -2.20 10.11 11.05
N LYS A 241 -2.02 10.25 12.36
CA LYS A 241 -2.75 11.26 13.17
C LYS A 241 -2.45 12.68 12.72
N GLU A 242 -1.20 12.99 12.43
CA GLU A 242 -0.79 14.30 11.92
C GLU A 242 -1.48 14.60 10.58
N VAL A 243 -1.50 13.63 9.65
CA VAL A 243 -2.17 13.76 8.35
C VAL A 243 -3.69 13.97 8.49
N ILE A 244 -4.35 13.21 9.37
CA ILE A 244 -5.78 13.38 9.66
C ILE A 244 -6.08 14.77 10.26
N GLY A 245 -5.14 15.32 11.04
CA GLY A 245 -5.29 16.61 11.71
C GLY A 245 -5.06 17.85 10.81
N LYS A 246 -4.44 17.68 9.64
CA LYS A 246 -4.23 18.76 8.66
C LYS A 246 -5.60 19.18 8.08
N LYS A 247 -6.01 20.42 8.35
CA LYS A 247 -7.19 21.07 7.78
C LYS A 247 -6.86 21.87 6.54
#